data_AF-A0A7S1MJZ0-F1
#
_entry.id   AF-A0A7S1MJZ0-F1
#
_cell.length_a   1.000
_cell.length_b   1.000
_cell.length_c   1.000
_cell.angle_alpha   90.00
_cell.angle_beta   90.00
_cell.angle_gamma   90.00
#
_symmetry.space_group_name_H-M   'P 1'
#
loop_
_entity.id
_entity.type
_entity.pdbx_description
1 polymer ?
#
loop_
_entity_poly.entity_id
_entity_poly.type
_entity_poly.pdbx_seq_one_letter_code
_entity_poly.pdbx_strand_id
1 'polypeptide(L)'
;QFLYFIGTPASAQPTDMAKQTKQYQDGADDRAAAAVAFLSRLRFSRPLQDLRDQPQRSKCPQCGKRKQYYCYDCLAVTNPDVHPPPLELPINVHVVLHPNESRSKATTLPVATVSPQVSIHTYPTVPELDPTTTLVLYPSPDAVEIGEIEDADRVTDVVFVDSTWQQSYCISHDERVKKFRHVKLSGIVSLFWRFQDKDPYHLATVEAVYHTVRRLIAARKRAAA
;
A
#
# COMPACT_ATOMS: atom_id res chain seq x y z
N GLN A 1 8.94 -7.32 -5.31
CA GLN A 1 9.30 -6.95 -3.92
C GLN A 1 8.06 -6.30 -3.34
N PHE A 2 7.14 -7.11 -2.82
CA PHE A 2 5.80 -6.74 -2.34
C PHE A 2 5.36 -7.69 -1.21
N LEU A 3 4.46 -7.21 -0.34
CA LEU A 3 4.06 -7.76 0.96
C LEU A 3 2.53 -7.95 1.02
N TYR A 4 2.03 -9.17 1.31
CA TYR A 4 0.90 -9.52 2.20
C TYR A 4 0.55 -11.02 2.11
N PHE A 5 0.82 -11.82 3.15
CA PHE A 5 0.48 -13.24 3.20
C PHE A 5 -0.67 -13.46 4.18
N ILE A 6 -1.52 -14.44 3.86
CA ILE A 6 -2.39 -15.13 4.80
C ILE A 6 -1.73 -16.49 5.09
N GLY A 7 -1.02 -16.61 6.21
CA GLY A 7 -0.59 -17.90 6.74
C GLY A 7 0.68 -17.88 7.59
N THR A 8 0.88 -18.95 8.34
CA THR A 8 1.94 -19.15 9.34
C THR A 8 3.33 -19.39 8.75
N PRO A 9 4.42 -19.10 9.50
CA PRO A 9 5.78 -19.26 9.01
C PRO A 9 6.19 -20.74 9.03
N ALA A 10 6.49 -21.30 7.86
CA ALA A 10 7.33 -22.49 7.75
C ALA A 10 8.42 -22.20 6.71
N SER A 11 9.67 -22.45 7.09
CA SER A 11 10.88 -22.26 6.28
C SER A 11 10.74 -22.91 4.90
N ALA A 12 10.75 -22.13 3.82
CA ALA A 12 10.58 -22.64 2.46
C ALA A 12 11.86 -23.33 1.94
N GLN A 13 11.75 -24.62 1.60
CA GLN A 13 12.77 -25.41 0.89
C GLN A 13 12.61 -25.28 -0.65
N PRO A 14 13.59 -25.69 -1.48
CA PRO A 14 13.55 -25.53 -2.95
C PRO A 14 12.32 -26.15 -3.65
N THR A 15 11.69 -27.15 -3.03
CA THR A 15 10.45 -27.78 -3.49
C THR A 15 9.21 -26.89 -3.31
N ASP A 16 9.24 -25.87 -2.44
CA ASP A 16 8.17 -24.88 -2.26
C ASP A 16 8.14 -23.83 -3.38
N MET A 17 9.29 -23.44 -3.92
CA MET A 17 9.35 -22.40 -4.97
C MET A 17 8.71 -22.86 -6.29
N ALA A 18 8.88 -24.14 -6.66
CA ALA A 18 8.23 -24.72 -7.84
C ALA A 18 6.70 -24.82 -7.66
N LYS A 19 6.23 -25.13 -6.44
CA LYS A 19 4.80 -25.15 -6.10
C LYS A 19 4.18 -23.76 -6.07
N GLN A 20 4.88 -22.77 -5.51
CA GLN A 20 4.45 -21.36 -5.49
C GLN A 20 4.40 -20.75 -6.90
N THR A 21 5.37 -21.08 -7.76
CA THR A 21 5.37 -20.65 -9.17
C THR A 21 4.19 -21.24 -9.94
N LYS A 22 3.89 -22.53 -9.70
CA LYS A 22 2.71 -23.20 -10.29
C LYS A 22 1.41 -22.57 -9.81
N GLN A 23 1.27 -22.29 -8.51
CA GLN A 23 0.10 -21.63 -7.92
C GLN A 23 -0.10 -20.19 -8.42
N TYR A 24 0.98 -19.46 -8.71
CA TYR A 24 0.88 -18.16 -9.37
C TYR A 24 0.48 -18.30 -10.84
N GLN A 25 0.95 -19.31 -11.56
CA GLN A 25 0.57 -19.53 -12.97
C GLN A 25 -0.87 -20.03 -13.11
N ASP A 26 -1.35 -20.85 -12.17
CA ASP A 26 -2.72 -21.31 -12.12
C ASP A 26 -3.68 -20.11 -11.95
N GLY A 27 -4.69 -20.00 -12.82
CA GLY A 27 -5.65 -18.89 -12.85
C GLY A 27 -5.09 -17.55 -13.36
N ALA A 28 -3.95 -17.55 -14.06
CA ALA A 28 -3.37 -16.32 -14.63
C ALA A 28 -4.33 -15.60 -15.59
N ASP A 29 -5.04 -16.34 -16.44
CA ASP A 29 -6.02 -15.78 -17.37
C ASP A 29 -7.21 -15.16 -16.64
N ASP A 30 -7.72 -15.83 -15.59
CA ASP A 30 -8.81 -15.31 -14.76
C ASP A 30 -8.40 -14.01 -14.04
N ARG A 31 -7.17 -13.96 -13.52
CA ARG A 31 -6.64 -12.73 -12.90
C ARG A 31 -6.44 -11.63 -13.93
N ALA A 32 -5.96 -11.95 -15.13
CA ALA A 32 -5.84 -10.97 -16.21
C ALA A 32 -7.22 -10.41 -16.59
N ALA A 33 -8.23 -11.27 -16.72
CA ALA A 33 -9.61 -10.86 -16.97
C ALA A 33 -10.18 -9.99 -15.83
N ALA A 34 -9.93 -10.37 -14.57
CA ALA A 34 -10.32 -9.58 -13.40
C ALA A 34 -9.62 -8.22 -13.35
N ALA A 35 -8.33 -8.15 -13.70
CA ALA A 35 -7.58 -6.91 -13.80
C ALA A 35 -8.14 -6.02 -14.92
N VAL A 36 -8.45 -6.56 -16.10
CA VAL A 36 -9.09 -5.82 -17.19
C VAL A 36 -10.46 -5.28 -16.76
N ALA A 37 -11.30 -6.11 -16.14
CA ALA A 37 -12.60 -5.69 -15.63
C ALA A 37 -12.46 -4.58 -14.56
N PHE A 38 -11.49 -4.71 -13.64
CA PHE A 38 -11.18 -3.70 -12.65
C PHE A 38 -10.71 -2.38 -13.27
N LEU A 39 -9.76 -2.42 -14.21
CA LEU A 39 -9.25 -1.22 -14.87
C LEU A 39 -10.33 -0.54 -15.70
N SER A 40 -11.22 -1.32 -16.33
CA SER A 40 -12.31 -0.80 -17.17
C SER A 40 -13.37 -0.04 -16.37
N ARG A 41 -13.52 -0.32 -15.06
CA ARG A 41 -14.43 0.43 -14.17
C ARG A 41 -13.78 1.67 -13.54
N LEU A 42 -12.46 1.86 -13.66
CA LEU A 42 -11.80 3.04 -13.12
C LEU A 42 -12.08 4.25 -14.00
N ARG A 43 -12.27 5.40 -13.35
CA ARG A 43 -12.31 6.70 -14.01
C ARG A 43 -11.03 7.43 -13.65
N PHE A 44 -10.25 7.79 -14.66
CA PHE A 44 -9.07 8.61 -14.43
C PHE A 44 -9.52 10.03 -14.06
N SER A 45 -8.89 10.63 -13.04
CA SER A 45 -9.16 12.01 -12.63
C SER A 45 -8.64 13.05 -13.63
N ARG A 46 -7.76 12.63 -14.54
CA ARG A 46 -7.25 13.38 -15.69
C ARG A 46 -7.23 12.43 -16.91
N PRO A 47 -7.44 12.91 -18.14
CA PRO A 47 -7.19 12.12 -19.33
C PRO A 47 -5.79 11.48 -19.32
N LEU A 48 -5.70 10.20 -19.69
CA LEU A 48 -4.41 9.50 -19.76
C LEU A 48 -3.48 10.13 -20.81
N GLN A 49 -4.06 10.76 -21.84
CA GLN A 49 -3.34 11.50 -22.87
C GLN A 49 -2.49 12.62 -22.25
N ASP A 50 -3.04 13.40 -21.33
CA ASP A 50 -2.31 14.49 -20.64
C ASP A 50 -1.01 13.99 -20.01
N LEU A 51 -1.04 12.81 -19.38
CA LEU A 51 0.16 12.19 -18.80
C LEU A 51 1.15 11.72 -19.87
N ARG A 52 0.66 11.13 -20.97
CA ARG A 52 1.51 10.64 -22.07
C ARG A 52 2.17 11.79 -22.84
N ASP A 53 1.45 12.90 -22.97
CA ASP A 53 1.88 14.09 -23.71
C ASP A 53 2.76 15.02 -22.87
N GLN A 54 3.12 14.60 -21.64
CA GLN A 54 4.10 15.25 -20.77
C GLN A 54 5.46 14.52 -20.75
N PRO A 55 6.26 14.59 -21.83
CA PRO A 55 7.60 13.98 -21.86
C PRO A 55 8.62 14.81 -21.06
N GLN A 56 8.37 16.09 -20.78
CA GLN A 56 9.38 16.96 -20.19
C GLN A 56 9.61 16.70 -18.70
N ARG A 57 10.90 16.61 -18.34
CA ARG A 57 11.35 16.55 -16.93
C ARG A 57 11.59 17.96 -16.40
N SER A 58 10.93 18.28 -15.30
CA SER A 58 11.01 19.57 -14.60
C SER A 58 11.88 19.46 -13.34
N LYS A 59 12.48 20.57 -12.92
CA LYS A 59 13.31 20.60 -11.70
C LYS A 59 12.40 20.53 -10.48
N CYS A 60 12.76 19.69 -9.52
CA CYS A 60 12.11 19.67 -8.22
C CYS A 60 12.31 21.02 -7.50
N PRO A 61 11.25 21.65 -6.96
CA PRO A 61 11.36 22.94 -6.27
C PRO A 61 12.19 22.88 -4.99
N GLN A 62 12.38 21.69 -4.40
CA GLN A 62 13.12 21.51 -3.16
C GLN A 62 14.60 21.13 -3.38
N CYS A 63 14.88 20.12 -4.21
CA CYS A 63 16.25 19.61 -4.41
C CYS A 63 16.86 19.90 -5.79
N GLY A 64 16.13 20.54 -6.71
CA GLY A 64 16.61 20.86 -8.06
C GLY A 64 16.75 19.66 -9.02
N LYS A 65 16.67 18.41 -8.54
CA LYS A 65 16.75 17.20 -9.39
C LYS A 65 15.61 17.19 -10.41
N ARG A 66 15.89 16.76 -11.65
CA ARG A 66 14.89 16.70 -12.73
C ARG A 66 14.02 15.45 -12.63
N LYS A 67 12.70 15.59 -12.64
CA LYS A 67 11.71 14.51 -12.52
C LYS A 67 10.53 14.76 -13.47
N GLN A 68 9.82 13.70 -13.85
CA GLN A 68 8.74 13.79 -14.84
C GLN A 68 7.38 14.15 -14.23
N TYR A 69 7.04 13.70 -13.03
CA TYR A 69 5.72 13.98 -12.45
C TYR A 69 5.84 14.55 -11.05
N TYR A 70 6.61 13.85 -10.21
CA TYR A 70 6.94 14.26 -8.86
C TYR A 70 8.34 13.79 -8.49
N CYS A 71 8.89 14.38 -7.44
CA CYS A 71 10.16 13.97 -6.87
C CYS A 71 9.94 12.90 -5.80
N TYR A 72 10.35 11.67 -6.08
CA TYR A 72 10.26 10.58 -5.09
C TYR A 72 11.15 10.77 -3.85
N ASP A 73 12.15 11.67 -3.89
CA ASP A 73 12.96 12.00 -2.71
C ASP A 73 12.22 13.03 -1.81
N CYS A 74 11.79 14.13 -2.42
CA CYS A 74 11.18 15.30 -1.76
C CYS A 74 9.67 15.22 -1.58
N LEU A 75 9.01 14.28 -2.25
CA LEU A 75 7.55 14.18 -2.41
C LEU A 75 6.89 15.45 -2.97
N ALA A 76 7.67 16.31 -3.63
CA ALA A 76 7.19 17.52 -4.29
C ALA A 76 6.76 17.25 -5.73
N VAL A 77 5.59 17.76 -6.12
CA VAL A 77 5.10 17.74 -7.50
C VAL A 77 6.01 18.59 -8.38
N THR A 78 6.41 18.06 -9.54
CA THR A 78 7.29 18.76 -10.49
C THR A 78 6.59 19.23 -11.75
N ASN A 79 5.46 18.60 -12.10
CA ASN A 79 4.61 19.00 -13.22
C ASN A 79 3.15 19.07 -12.74
N PRO A 80 2.71 20.22 -12.18
CA PRO A 80 1.38 20.35 -11.59
C PRO A 80 0.24 20.30 -12.60
N ASP A 81 0.48 20.68 -13.85
CA ASP A 81 -0.55 20.73 -14.90
C ASP A 81 -1.18 19.35 -15.20
N VAL A 82 -0.37 18.29 -15.07
CA VAL A 82 -0.78 16.89 -15.27
C VAL A 82 -0.96 16.13 -13.96
N HIS A 83 -0.78 16.79 -12.82
CA HIS A 83 -0.95 16.17 -11.52
C HIS A 83 -2.45 15.99 -11.22
N PRO A 84 -2.87 14.83 -10.66
CA PRO A 84 -4.26 14.62 -10.30
C PRO A 84 -4.71 15.62 -9.22
N PRO A 85 -6.02 15.96 -9.18
CA PRO A 85 -6.54 16.82 -8.12
C PRO A 85 -6.30 16.18 -6.74
N PRO A 86 -6.17 17.01 -5.68
CA PRO A 86 -5.99 16.51 -4.32
C PRO A 86 -7.07 15.51 -3.90
N LEU A 87 -6.67 14.48 -3.15
CA LEU A 87 -7.55 13.45 -2.62
C LEU A 87 -7.57 13.53 -1.09
N GLU A 88 -8.76 13.75 -0.54
CA GLU A 88 -8.97 13.63 0.91
C GLU A 88 -9.26 12.18 1.28
N LEU A 89 -8.58 11.70 2.32
CA LEU A 89 -8.81 10.38 2.90
C LEU A 89 -9.54 10.52 4.24
N PRO A 90 -10.42 9.56 4.59
CA PRO A 90 -11.18 9.58 5.84
C PRO A 90 -10.36 9.12 7.07
N ILE A 91 -9.06 8.86 6.86
CA ILE A 91 -8.07 8.42 7.85
C ILE A 91 -6.70 8.97 7.44
N ASN A 92 -5.79 9.06 8.41
CA ASN A 92 -4.38 9.27 8.11
C ASN A 92 -3.71 7.93 7.76
N VAL A 93 -2.87 7.95 6.74
CA VAL A 93 -2.12 6.79 6.26
C VAL A 93 -0.64 7.03 6.55
N HIS A 94 -0.05 6.17 7.36
CA HIS A 94 1.36 6.25 7.73
C HIS A 94 2.10 5.09 7.12
N VAL A 95 3.05 5.35 6.22
CA VAL A 95 3.86 4.31 5.59
C VAL A 95 5.25 4.32 6.23
N VAL A 96 5.62 3.24 6.91
CA VAL A 96 6.98 3.00 7.38
C VAL A 96 7.75 2.30 6.25
N LEU A 97 8.51 3.09 5.50
CA LEU A 97 9.32 2.66 4.37
C LEU A 97 10.72 2.26 4.85
N HIS A 98 11.13 1.03 4.55
CA HIS A 98 12.49 0.59 4.86
C HIS A 98 13.53 1.26 3.93
N PRO A 99 14.68 1.73 4.43
CA PRO A 99 15.64 2.51 3.64
C PRO A 99 16.26 1.76 2.45
N ASN A 100 16.29 0.43 2.50
CA ASN A 100 16.78 -0.40 1.39
C ASN A 100 15.75 -0.53 0.25
N GLU A 101 14.51 -0.06 0.43
CA GLU A 101 13.54 -0.04 -0.65
C GLU A 101 13.82 1.12 -1.62
N SER A 102 13.69 0.82 -2.90
CA SER A 102 13.85 1.84 -3.93
C SER A 102 12.66 2.79 -3.90
N ARG A 103 12.88 4.03 -3.46
CA ARG A 103 11.88 5.10 -3.48
C ARG A 103 11.23 5.28 -4.87
N SER A 104 12.01 5.15 -5.95
CA SER A 104 11.47 5.24 -7.31
C SER A 104 10.51 4.11 -7.71
N LYS A 105 10.47 3.01 -6.95
CA LYS A 105 9.60 1.85 -7.19
C LYS A 105 8.49 1.70 -6.14
N ALA A 106 8.57 2.45 -5.03
CA ALA A 106 7.58 2.43 -3.96
C ALA A 106 6.24 2.98 -4.45
N THR A 107 5.20 2.17 -4.34
CA THR A 107 3.88 2.44 -4.93
C THR A 107 3.05 3.43 -4.11
N THR A 108 3.45 3.68 -2.87
CA THR A 108 2.81 4.61 -1.91
C THR A 108 3.25 6.05 -2.08
N LEU A 109 4.46 6.31 -2.60
CA LEU A 109 4.97 7.68 -2.74
C LEU A 109 4.12 8.57 -3.66
N PRO A 110 3.61 8.09 -4.83
CA PRO A 110 2.65 8.86 -5.60
C PRO A 110 1.43 9.29 -4.78
N VAL A 111 0.90 8.40 -3.94
CA VAL A 111 -0.28 8.68 -3.10
C VAL A 111 0.00 9.83 -2.13
N ALA A 112 1.21 9.86 -1.55
CA ALA A 112 1.67 10.95 -0.68
C ALA A 112 1.77 12.31 -1.39
N THR A 113 1.87 12.33 -2.72
CA THR A 113 1.83 13.60 -3.48
C THR A 113 0.42 14.09 -3.77
N VAL A 114 -0.59 13.21 -3.64
CA VAL A 114 -1.99 13.51 -3.98
C VAL A 114 -2.83 13.79 -2.74
N SER A 115 -2.47 13.23 -1.59
CA SER A 115 -3.23 13.34 -0.35
C SER A 115 -2.35 13.83 0.80
N PRO A 116 -2.73 14.91 1.51
CA PRO A 116 -2.00 15.38 2.69
C PRO A 116 -2.12 14.43 3.89
N GLN A 117 -3.12 13.54 3.91
CA GLN A 117 -3.31 12.54 4.96
C GLN A 117 -2.28 11.39 4.89
N VAL A 118 -1.43 11.35 3.86
CA VAL A 118 -0.48 10.25 3.65
C VAL A 118 0.93 10.71 3.99
N SER A 119 1.50 10.12 5.04
CA SER A 119 2.84 10.41 5.53
C SER A 119 3.79 9.24 5.30
N ILE A 120 4.97 9.52 4.77
CA ILE A 120 6.02 8.52 4.53
C ILE A 120 7.14 8.70 5.55
N HIS A 121 7.37 7.67 6.37
CA HIS A 121 8.39 7.63 7.42
C HIS A 121 9.49 6.67 6.98
N THR A 122 10.74 7.13 6.90
CA THR A 122 11.86 6.22 6.60
C THR A 122 12.35 5.56 7.89
N TYR A 123 12.26 4.23 7.97
CA TYR A 123 12.72 3.43 9.10
C TYR A 123 14.23 3.70 9.37
N PRO A 124 14.68 3.88 10.63
CA PRO A 124 14.02 3.53 11.89
C PRO A 124 13.03 4.56 12.45
N THR A 125 12.66 5.60 11.69
CA THR A 125 11.60 6.52 12.10
C THR A 125 10.24 5.85 12.01
N VAL A 126 9.48 5.88 13.11
CA VAL A 126 8.11 5.36 13.22
C VAL A 126 7.24 6.49 13.79
N PRO A 127 6.01 6.70 13.29
CA PRO A 127 5.15 7.76 13.78
C PRO A 127 4.75 7.54 15.25
N GLU A 128 4.77 8.61 16.04
CA GLU A 128 4.25 8.60 17.41
C GLU A 128 2.75 8.84 17.39
N LEU A 129 1.97 7.76 17.52
CA LEU A 129 0.51 7.77 17.45
C LEU A 129 -0.11 7.13 18.70
N ASP A 130 -1.39 7.44 18.94
CA ASP A 130 -2.21 6.88 20.01
C ASP A 130 -2.64 5.44 19.67
N PRO A 131 -2.23 4.43 20.45
CA PRO A 131 -2.61 3.04 20.21
C PRO A 131 -4.11 2.75 20.29
N THR A 132 -4.91 3.61 20.94
CA THR A 132 -6.35 3.39 21.09
C THR A 132 -7.16 3.73 19.85
N THR A 133 -6.56 4.48 18.92
CA THR A 133 -7.18 4.97 17.67
C THR A 133 -6.36 4.60 16.43
N THR A 134 -5.23 3.92 16.61
CA THR A 134 -4.30 3.54 15.54
C THR A 134 -4.30 2.04 15.28
N LEU A 135 -4.39 1.68 14.01
CA LEU A 135 -4.20 0.31 13.54
C LEU A 135 -2.83 0.14 12.87
N VAL A 136 -2.29 -1.06 12.87
CA VAL A 136 -1.22 -1.47 11.96
C VAL A 136 -1.77 -2.57 11.05
N LEU A 137 -1.71 -2.34 9.74
CA LEU A 137 -1.93 -3.43 8.81
C LEU A 137 -0.70 -4.32 8.90
N TYR A 138 -0.87 -5.55 9.38
CA TYR A 138 0.15 -6.60 9.39
C TYR A 138 -0.50 -7.95 9.75
N PRO A 139 -0.24 -9.03 9.01
CA PRO A 139 -0.94 -10.30 9.20
C PRO A 139 -0.28 -11.14 10.31
N SER A 140 -0.28 -10.62 11.54
CA SER A 140 0.17 -11.39 12.72
C SER A 140 -0.86 -12.47 13.11
N PRO A 141 -0.47 -13.46 13.94
CA PRO A 141 -1.39 -14.51 14.39
C PRO A 141 -2.66 -13.99 15.09
N ASP A 142 -2.55 -12.86 15.79
CA ASP A 142 -3.61 -12.16 16.52
C ASP A 142 -4.33 -11.09 15.67
N ALA A 143 -3.94 -10.91 14.41
CA ALA A 143 -4.53 -9.88 13.55
C ALA A 143 -6.01 -10.15 13.25
N VAL A 144 -6.82 -9.12 13.46
CA VAL A 144 -8.27 -9.13 13.18
C VAL A 144 -8.53 -8.69 11.74
N GLU A 145 -9.56 -9.25 11.11
CA GLU A 145 -9.98 -8.80 9.79
C GLU A 145 -10.49 -7.35 9.86
N ILE A 146 -9.93 -6.45 9.05
CA ILE A 146 -10.26 -5.03 9.13
C ILE A 146 -11.74 -4.74 8.83
N GLY A 147 -12.38 -5.60 8.02
CA GLY A 147 -13.80 -5.52 7.74
C GLY A 147 -14.70 -5.92 8.91
N GLU A 148 -14.15 -6.43 10.02
CA GLU A 148 -14.89 -6.98 11.16
C GLU A 148 -14.63 -6.20 12.45
N ILE A 149 -13.86 -5.11 12.40
CA ILE A 149 -13.65 -4.26 13.57
C ILE A 149 -14.94 -3.50 13.90
N GLU A 150 -15.32 -3.51 15.17
CA GLU A 150 -16.57 -2.89 15.66
C GLU A 150 -16.42 -1.37 15.87
N ASP A 151 -15.21 -0.94 16.24
CA ASP A 151 -14.81 0.42 16.59
C ASP A 151 -14.22 1.21 15.41
N ALA A 152 -14.68 0.93 14.18
CA ALA A 152 -14.15 1.53 12.96
C ALA A 152 -14.30 3.07 12.90
N ASP A 153 -15.26 3.63 13.62
CA ASP A 153 -15.51 5.07 13.77
C ASP A 153 -14.43 5.77 14.60
N ARG A 154 -13.80 5.06 15.55
CA ARG A 154 -12.72 5.58 16.41
C ARG A 154 -11.35 5.57 15.75
N VAL A 155 -11.18 4.80 14.69
CA VAL A 155 -9.88 4.67 13.99
C VAL A 155 -9.54 5.97 13.29
N THR A 156 -8.43 6.61 13.63
CA THR A 156 -7.95 7.84 12.98
C THR A 156 -6.77 7.58 12.05
N ASP A 157 -5.90 6.65 12.42
CA ASP A 157 -4.62 6.42 11.77
C ASP A 157 -4.43 4.93 11.44
N VAL A 158 -3.81 4.66 10.28
CA VAL A 158 -3.39 3.30 9.92
C VAL A 158 -1.93 3.30 9.47
N VAL A 159 -1.14 2.45 10.10
CA VAL A 159 0.26 2.21 9.77
C VAL A 159 0.38 1.05 8.78
N PHE A 160 1.18 1.28 7.73
CA PHE A 160 1.53 0.30 6.70
C PHE A 160 3.06 0.14 6.67
N VAL A 161 3.54 -1.08 6.44
CA VAL A 161 4.98 -1.36 6.33
C VAL A 161 5.33 -1.61 4.86
N ASP A 162 6.29 -0.84 4.33
CA ASP A 162 6.76 -0.94 2.95
C ASP A 162 8.23 -1.38 2.95
N SER A 163 8.45 -2.70 2.79
CA SER A 163 9.77 -3.32 2.89
C SER A 163 9.81 -4.71 2.23
N THR A 164 10.96 -5.38 2.27
CA THR A 164 10.99 -6.84 2.09
C THR A 164 10.33 -7.56 3.27
N TRP A 165 10.05 -8.86 3.10
CA TRP A 165 9.47 -9.74 4.12
C TRP A 165 10.24 -9.74 5.43
N GLN A 166 11.53 -10.08 5.38
CA GLN A 166 12.35 -10.17 6.58
C GLN A 166 12.38 -8.82 7.31
N GLN A 167 12.47 -7.72 6.56
CA GLN A 167 12.45 -6.38 7.11
C GLN A 167 11.08 -6.03 7.72
N SER A 168 9.98 -6.46 7.10
CA SER A 168 8.64 -6.18 7.62
C SER A 168 8.35 -6.91 8.91
N TYR A 169 8.89 -8.12 9.04
CA TYR A 169 8.86 -8.87 10.28
C TYR A 169 9.61 -8.11 11.38
N CYS A 170 10.81 -7.62 11.10
CA CYS A 170 11.55 -6.79 12.06
C CYS A 170 10.79 -5.50 12.43
N ILE A 171 10.21 -4.79 11.46
CA ILE A 171 9.47 -3.54 11.70
C ILE A 171 8.19 -3.80 12.51
N SER A 172 7.44 -4.85 12.21
CA SER A 172 6.22 -5.21 12.95
C SER A 172 6.48 -5.64 14.39
N HIS A 173 7.69 -6.14 14.69
CA HIS A 173 8.12 -6.51 16.04
C HIS A 173 8.82 -5.37 16.78
N ASP A 174 9.05 -4.22 16.14
CA ASP A 174 9.50 -3.00 16.83
C ASP A 174 8.41 -2.58 17.81
N GLU A 175 8.75 -2.37 19.08
CA GLU A 175 7.79 -2.03 20.15
C GLU A 175 6.98 -0.76 19.83
N ARG A 176 7.52 0.14 19.00
CA ARG A 176 6.81 1.36 18.55
C ARG A 176 5.70 1.06 17.54
N VAL A 177 5.76 -0.08 16.85
CA VAL A 177 4.74 -0.54 15.89
C VAL A 177 3.85 -1.61 16.51
N LYS A 178 4.45 -2.59 17.19
CA LYS A 178 3.78 -3.74 17.82
C LYS A 178 2.72 -3.35 18.86
N LYS A 179 2.84 -2.16 19.45
CA LYS A 179 1.84 -1.61 20.38
C LYS A 179 0.49 -1.32 19.72
N PHE A 180 0.43 -1.15 18.40
CA PHE A 180 -0.81 -0.87 17.68
C PHE A 180 -1.60 -2.16 17.46
N ARG A 181 -2.93 -2.06 17.37
CA ARG A 181 -3.77 -3.21 17.05
C ARG A 181 -3.47 -3.70 15.64
N HIS A 182 -3.10 -4.97 15.52
CA HIS A 182 -2.83 -5.60 14.24
C HIS A 182 -4.14 -5.94 13.51
N VAL A 183 -4.20 -5.54 12.24
CA VAL A 183 -5.30 -5.89 11.33
C VAL A 183 -4.77 -6.50 10.04
N LYS A 184 -5.60 -7.31 9.39
CA LYS A 184 -5.28 -7.98 8.13
C LYS A 184 -6.37 -7.77 7.09
N LEU A 185 -6.00 -8.08 5.85
CA LEU A 185 -6.87 -8.14 4.71
C LEU A 185 -6.91 -9.58 4.19
N SER A 186 -8.10 -10.17 4.15
CA SER A 186 -8.29 -11.53 3.60
C SER A 186 -9.11 -11.53 2.31
N GLY A 187 -8.89 -12.56 1.46
CA GLY A 187 -9.72 -12.83 0.28
C GLY A 187 -9.55 -11.85 -0.88
N ILE A 188 -8.40 -11.17 -0.96
CA ILE A 188 -8.10 -10.24 -2.07
C ILE A 188 -6.94 -10.80 -2.87
N VAL A 189 -7.18 -10.96 -4.16
CA VAL A 189 -6.12 -11.27 -5.12
C VAL A 189 -5.56 -9.96 -5.65
N SER A 190 -4.23 -9.82 -5.61
CA SER A 190 -3.53 -8.67 -6.17
C SER A 190 -3.78 -8.58 -7.68
N LEU A 191 -4.04 -7.36 -8.13
CA LEU A 191 -4.14 -6.98 -9.55
C LEU A 191 -2.88 -6.25 -10.00
N PHE A 192 -1.83 -6.24 -9.16
CA PHE A 192 -0.60 -5.53 -9.46
C PHE A 192 0.13 -6.17 -10.65
N TRP A 193 0.45 -5.36 -11.65
CA TRP A 193 0.90 -5.82 -12.96
C TRP A 193 2.33 -6.39 -12.99
N ARG A 194 3.11 -6.23 -11.91
CA ARG A 194 4.47 -6.77 -11.86
C ARG A 194 4.43 -8.21 -11.39
N PHE A 195 5.20 -9.05 -12.07
CA PHE A 195 5.47 -10.41 -11.62
C PHE A 195 5.96 -10.41 -10.17
N GLN A 196 5.45 -11.36 -9.40
CA GLN A 196 5.95 -11.69 -8.06
C GLN A 196 6.21 -13.19 -7.95
N ASP A 197 7.24 -13.54 -7.18
CA ASP A 197 7.63 -14.89 -6.80
C ASP A 197 6.82 -15.42 -5.60
N LYS A 198 5.66 -14.80 -5.34
CA LYS A 198 4.78 -15.03 -4.20
C LYS A 198 3.38 -15.38 -4.68
N ASP A 199 2.56 -15.93 -3.78
CA ASP A 199 1.18 -16.26 -4.14
C ASP A 199 0.35 -15.01 -4.51
N PRO A 200 -0.79 -15.16 -5.20
CA PRO A 200 -1.56 -14.02 -5.68
C PRO A 200 -2.23 -13.14 -4.60
N TYR A 201 -2.24 -13.54 -3.32
CA TYR A 201 -2.85 -12.76 -2.23
C TYR A 201 -1.91 -11.66 -1.69
N HIS A 202 -0.69 -11.62 -2.22
CA HIS A 202 0.33 -10.63 -1.92
C HIS A 202 0.07 -9.32 -2.62
N LEU A 203 -0.51 -8.38 -1.87
CA LEU A 203 -0.88 -7.05 -2.35
C LEU A 203 0.35 -6.15 -2.50
N ALA A 204 0.32 -5.26 -3.48
CA ALA A 204 1.18 -4.09 -3.42
C ALA A 204 0.73 -3.16 -2.28
N THR A 205 1.66 -2.41 -1.68
CA THR A 205 1.35 -1.51 -0.55
C THR A 205 0.23 -0.52 -0.90
N VAL A 206 0.18 -0.01 -2.14
CA VAL A 206 -0.93 0.85 -2.60
C VAL A 206 -2.29 0.13 -2.68
N GLU A 207 -2.30 -1.16 -3.03
CA GLU A 207 -3.54 -1.97 -3.03
C GLU A 207 -4.01 -2.21 -1.60
N ALA A 208 -3.08 -2.50 -0.69
CA ALA A 208 -3.35 -2.63 0.73
C ALA A 208 -3.97 -1.35 1.30
N VAL A 209 -3.40 -0.16 1.00
CA VAL A 209 -3.98 1.14 1.37
C VAL A 209 -5.40 1.29 0.81
N TYR A 210 -5.61 1.04 -0.49
CA TYR A 210 -6.91 1.15 -1.13
C TYR A 210 -7.97 0.26 -0.48
N HIS A 211 -7.65 -1.01 -0.24
CA HIS A 211 -8.60 -1.97 0.33
C HIS A 211 -8.88 -1.69 1.81
N THR A 212 -7.88 -1.31 2.59
CA THR A 212 -8.04 -0.87 3.98
C THR A 212 -8.99 0.31 4.08
N VAL A 213 -8.74 1.39 3.33
CA VAL A 213 -9.59 2.59 3.34
C VAL A 213 -11.03 2.23 2.96
N ARG A 214 -11.22 1.40 1.92
CA ARG A 214 -12.56 0.97 1.51
C ARG A 214 -13.29 0.12 2.56
N ARG A 215 -12.60 -0.81 3.21
CA ARG A 215 -13.20 -1.66 4.26
C ARG A 215 -13.54 -0.84 5.50
N LEU A 216 -12.71 0.12 5.88
CA LEU A 216 -13.01 1.06 6.97
C LEU A 216 -14.23 1.93 6.68
N ILE A 217 -14.33 2.51 5.47
CA ILE A 217 -15.52 3.28 5.07
C ILE A 217 -16.78 2.41 5.15
N ALA A 218 -16.72 1.16 4.67
CA ALA A 218 -17.85 0.23 4.73
C ALA A 218 -18.21 -0.13 6.18
N ALA A 219 -17.22 -0.37 7.04
CA ALA A 219 -17.44 -0.66 8.46
C ALA A 219 -18.09 0.52 9.20
N ARG A 220 -17.59 1.75 9.00
CA ARG A 220 -18.20 2.97 9.56
C ARG A 220 -19.64 3.17 9.11
N LYS A 221 -19.94 2.90 7.83
CA LYS A 221 -21.32 2.98 7.32
C LYS A 221 -22.26 1.97 7.97
N ARG A 222 -21.78 0.78 8.31
CA ARG A 222 -22.57 -0.23 9.03
C ARG A 222 -22.77 0.14 10.50
N ALA A 223 -21.77 0.73 11.16
CA ALA A 223 -21.90 1.19 12.54
C ALA A 223 -22.87 2.38 12.70
N ALA A 224 -23.04 3.18 11.64
CA ALA A 224 -23.96 4.32 11.61
C ALA A 224 -25.39 3.97 11.19
N ALA A 225 -25.67 2.73 10.75
CA ALA A 225 -26.97 2.27 10.27
C ALA A 225 -27.69 1.46 11.35
#